data_AF-A0A8B9L3E4-F1
#
_entry.id   AF-A0A8B9L3E4-F1
#
_cell.length_a   1.000
_cell.length_b   1.000
_cell.length_c   1.000
_cell.angle_alpha   90.00
_cell.angle_beta   90.00
_cell.angle_gamma   90.00
#
_symmetry.space_group_name_H-M   'P 1'
#
loop_
_entity.id
_entity.type
_entity.pdbx_description
1 polymer ?
#
loop_
_entity_poly.entity_id
_entity_poly.type
_entity_poly.pdbx_seq_one_letter_code
_entity_poly.pdbx_strand_id
1 'polypeptide(L)'
;MSHTGPPPRWRNCPRRGQPVAGKFLPMKTMLGPRYDDSVPEENRFHPSMLSNYLKSLKVKMGLLVDLTNTTRFYDRAEIEKEGVKYVKLQCKGHGECPTAETTGMFIRLCEHFMQKNPTELIGVHCTHGFNRTGFLICAYLVEKMDWSIEAAVAAFAQARSPGIYKGDYLKELFRRYGDVDDTPAPPQLPDWCFEDDNDGDVDDDGNVISQESGPSSSGSNPGKKKKEKLKLGAVFLEGVSVKGVNQVTTQPKLGQVQRKCQEFCEWQKSGFPGAQPVSMDRQNIRLMEQNGYKVSWKADGTRYMMLIDGKDEVYMIDRDNSIFHISNLEFPFRKDMNAHLTNTLLDGSLINHIIYSFDVAHFLQGQPVGQCDFSRRLLCIEKEIIFPRSEKIKMGQIDKTKEPFSVRNKPFFDINAARKLLEGSFTSQVSHEVDGLIFQPIGKYRPGRCDDILKWKPPSLNSVDFRLKISKVGGEGVVIISQKLTLF
;
A
#
# COMPACT_ATOMS: atom_id res chain seq x y z
N MET A 1 -10.85 -24.59 7.36
CA MET A 1 -11.52 -24.95 6.09
C MET A 1 -10.66 -24.40 4.97
N SER A 2 -10.24 -25.21 3.99
CA SER A 2 -9.40 -24.74 2.87
C SER A 2 -10.17 -23.71 2.04
N HIS A 3 -9.57 -22.54 1.81
CA HIS A 3 -10.15 -21.53 0.91
C HIS A 3 -10.41 -22.16 -0.47
N THR A 4 -11.67 -22.26 -0.88
CA THR A 4 -12.09 -22.87 -2.16
C THR A 4 -12.06 -21.88 -3.33
N GLY A 5 -11.90 -20.58 -3.05
CA GLY A 5 -11.83 -19.51 -4.04
C GLY A 5 -10.47 -19.36 -4.75
N PRO A 6 -10.38 -18.45 -5.74
CA PRO A 6 -9.13 -18.13 -6.42
C PRO A 6 -8.10 -17.58 -5.42
N PRO A 7 -6.79 -17.65 -5.71
CA PRO A 7 -5.78 -17.12 -4.81
C PRO A 7 -5.92 -15.58 -4.67
N PRO A 8 -5.58 -14.99 -3.51
CA PRO A 8 -5.74 -13.56 -3.28
C PRO A 8 -4.98 -12.73 -4.29
N ARG A 9 -5.55 -11.60 -4.73
CA ARG A 9 -4.94 -10.63 -5.66
C ARG A 9 -4.61 -11.22 -7.04
N TRP A 10 -5.26 -12.33 -7.41
CA TRP A 10 -5.01 -13.01 -8.68
C TRP A 10 -5.86 -12.47 -9.83
N ARG A 11 -7.07 -11.97 -9.55
CA ARG A 11 -8.06 -11.58 -10.58
C ARG A 11 -7.49 -10.51 -11.52
N ASN A 12 -7.05 -9.40 -10.94
CA ASN A 12 -6.56 -8.24 -11.70
C ASN A 12 -5.05 -8.30 -11.99
N CYS A 13 -4.36 -9.33 -11.49
CA CYS A 13 -2.99 -9.62 -11.88
C CYS A 13 -2.92 -9.95 -13.38
N PRO A 14 -2.04 -9.28 -14.17
CA PRO A 14 -1.92 -9.53 -15.60
C PRO A 14 -1.51 -10.97 -15.89
N ARG A 15 -2.10 -11.60 -16.91
CA ARG A 15 -1.91 -13.04 -17.20
C ARG A 15 -0.43 -13.46 -17.37
N ARG A 16 0.35 -12.68 -18.13
CA ARG A 16 1.73 -13.02 -18.50
C ARG A 16 2.58 -11.79 -18.82
N GLY A 17 3.89 -11.95 -18.80
CA GLY A 17 4.86 -10.99 -19.33
C GLY A 17 5.24 -11.30 -20.78
N GLN A 18 6.40 -10.77 -21.15
CA GLN A 18 7.13 -11.08 -22.38
C GLN A 18 8.27 -12.08 -22.09
N PRO A 19 8.80 -12.78 -23.12
CA PRO A 19 9.96 -13.64 -22.94
C PRO A 19 11.20 -12.88 -22.44
N VAL A 20 11.71 -13.26 -21.26
CA VAL A 20 12.97 -12.79 -20.70
C VAL A 20 14.11 -13.53 -21.38
N ALA A 21 15.11 -12.79 -21.88
CA ALA A 21 16.23 -13.33 -22.65
C ALA A 21 15.80 -14.23 -23.83
N GLY A 22 14.61 -13.98 -24.39
CA GLY A 22 14.04 -14.81 -25.47
C GLY A 22 13.68 -16.25 -25.07
N LYS A 23 13.71 -16.58 -23.77
CA LYS A 23 13.57 -17.96 -23.28
C LYS A 23 12.50 -18.18 -22.24
N PHE A 24 12.47 -17.34 -21.21
CA PHE A 24 11.60 -17.56 -20.07
C PHE A 24 10.34 -16.74 -20.21
N LEU A 25 9.15 -17.37 -20.23
CA LEU A 25 7.88 -16.67 -20.21
C LEU A 25 7.32 -16.64 -18.78
N PRO A 26 7.46 -15.51 -18.05
CA PRO A 26 6.88 -15.36 -16.72
C PRO A 26 5.37 -15.14 -16.81
N MET A 27 4.61 -15.85 -15.99
CA MET A 27 3.15 -15.73 -15.96
C MET A 27 2.57 -15.98 -14.57
N LYS A 28 1.33 -15.53 -14.34
CA LYS A 28 0.57 -15.93 -13.14
C LYS A 28 0.11 -17.38 -13.28
N THR A 29 -0.23 -18.04 -12.17
CA THR A 29 -0.79 -19.40 -12.23
C THR A 29 -2.08 -19.38 -13.04
N MET A 30 -2.34 -20.42 -13.83
CA MET A 30 -3.64 -20.61 -14.47
C MET A 30 -4.66 -21.09 -13.44
N LEU A 31 -5.94 -20.91 -13.73
CA LEU A 31 -7.05 -21.48 -12.96
C LEU A 31 -7.93 -22.30 -13.90
N GLY A 32 -8.31 -23.51 -13.48
CA GLY A 32 -9.23 -24.37 -14.23
C GLY A 32 -10.71 -23.96 -14.07
N PRO A 33 -11.63 -24.61 -14.81
CA PRO A 33 -13.05 -24.22 -14.87
C PRO A 33 -13.79 -24.17 -13.53
N ARG A 34 -13.28 -24.88 -12.50
CA ARG A 34 -13.86 -24.87 -11.14
C ARG A 34 -13.89 -23.49 -10.47
N TYR A 35 -13.13 -22.52 -10.99
CA TYR A 35 -13.09 -21.16 -10.46
C TYR A 35 -13.98 -20.19 -11.26
N ASP A 36 -14.64 -20.63 -12.34
CA ASP A 36 -15.34 -19.76 -13.29
C ASP A 36 -16.51 -19.00 -12.68
N ASP A 37 -17.19 -19.58 -11.68
CA ASP A 37 -18.27 -18.92 -10.93
C ASP A 37 -17.76 -17.80 -10.01
N SER A 38 -16.46 -17.79 -9.70
CA SER A 38 -15.81 -16.87 -8.76
C SER A 38 -14.85 -15.88 -9.42
N VAL A 39 -14.66 -16.00 -10.74
CA VAL A 39 -13.73 -15.22 -11.55
C VAL A 39 -14.48 -14.69 -12.79
N PRO A 40 -14.63 -13.36 -12.92
CA PRO A 40 -15.23 -12.74 -14.10
C PRO A 40 -14.53 -13.17 -15.39
N GLU A 41 -15.28 -13.27 -16.49
CA GLU A 41 -14.81 -13.81 -17.77
C GLU A 41 -13.55 -13.09 -18.28
N GLU A 42 -13.52 -11.77 -18.13
CA GLU A 42 -12.40 -10.90 -18.49
C GLU A 42 -11.10 -11.23 -17.73
N ASN A 43 -11.21 -11.76 -16.51
CA ASN A 43 -10.07 -12.09 -15.65
C ASN A 43 -9.61 -13.56 -15.78
N ARG A 44 -10.40 -14.43 -16.41
CA ARG A 44 -10.12 -15.88 -16.50
C ARG A 44 -8.77 -16.13 -17.17
N PHE A 45 -8.10 -17.21 -16.77
CA PHE A 45 -6.85 -17.65 -17.37
C PHE A 45 -6.67 -19.17 -17.23
N HIS A 46 -7.41 -19.92 -18.06
CA HIS A 46 -7.32 -21.37 -18.22
C HIS A 46 -6.06 -21.82 -18.98
N PRO A 47 -5.61 -23.07 -18.79
CA PRO A 47 -4.55 -23.70 -19.58
C PRO A 47 -4.72 -23.57 -21.09
N SER A 48 -5.94 -23.77 -21.59
CA SER A 48 -6.26 -23.66 -23.02
C SER A 48 -5.95 -22.28 -23.61
N MET A 49 -6.10 -21.20 -22.83
CA MET A 49 -5.77 -19.84 -23.29
C MET A 49 -4.26 -19.65 -23.49
N LEU A 50 -3.42 -20.29 -22.68
CA LEU A 50 -1.97 -20.27 -22.89
C LEU A 50 -1.61 -20.98 -24.19
N SER A 51 -2.16 -22.17 -24.43
CA SER A 51 -1.92 -22.96 -25.64
C SER A 51 -2.38 -22.23 -26.90
N ASN A 52 -3.56 -21.61 -26.87
CA ASN A 52 -4.08 -20.82 -27.99
C ASN A 52 -3.21 -19.59 -28.28
N TYR A 53 -2.70 -18.93 -27.24
CA TYR A 53 -1.78 -17.81 -27.39
C TYR A 53 -0.43 -18.23 -28.00
N LEU A 54 0.14 -19.36 -27.57
CA LEU A 54 1.39 -19.87 -28.13
C LEU A 54 1.22 -20.25 -29.62
N LYS A 55 0.09 -20.90 -29.96
CA LYS A 55 -0.27 -21.23 -31.35
C LYS A 55 -0.41 -19.99 -32.22
N SER A 56 -1.06 -18.92 -31.73
CA SER A 56 -1.23 -17.70 -32.51
C SER A 56 0.09 -16.97 -32.79
N LEU A 57 1.07 -17.09 -31.89
CA LEU A 57 2.42 -16.58 -32.11
C LEU A 57 3.33 -17.52 -32.91
N LYS A 58 2.88 -18.73 -33.24
CA LYS A 58 3.71 -19.79 -33.84
C LYS A 58 4.96 -20.09 -33.01
N VAL A 59 4.85 -20.00 -31.68
CA VAL A 59 5.92 -20.30 -30.73
C VAL A 59 5.55 -21.54 -29.95
N LYS A 60 6.52 -22.44 -29.73
CA LYS A 60 6.33 -23.65 -28.94
C LYS A 60 6.89 -23.46 -27.53
N MET A 61 6.14 -23.88 -26.52
CA MET A 61 6.62 -24.05 -25.15
C MET A 61 6.83 -25.54 -24.92
N GLY A 62 7.99 -25.95 -24.42
CA GLY A 62 8.26 -27.37 -24.14
C GLY A 62 8.36 -27.71 -22.67
N LEU A 63 8.48 -26.70 -21.80
CA LEU A 63 8.56 -26.87 -20.36
C LEU A 63 7.72 -25.82 -19.65
N LEU A 64 6.91 -26.24 -18.68
CA LEU A 64 6.22 -25.38 -17.74
C LEU A 64 6.67 -25.72 -16.31
N VAL A 65 7.25 -24.74 -15.62
CA VAL A 65 7.70 -24.86 -14.22
C VAL A 65 6.69 -24.18 -13.30
N ASP A 66 6.06 -24.98 -12.45
CA ASP A 66 5.10 -24.53 -11.44
C ASP A 66 5.77 -24.44 -10.06
N LEU A 67 5.84 -23.22 -9.53
CA LEU A 67 6.48 -22.89 -8.25
C LEU A 67 5.49 -22.77 -7.08
N THR A 68 4.20 -23.01 -7.31
CA THR A 68 3.16 -22.88 -6.29
C THR A 68 3.24 -24.03 -5.27
N ASN A 69 2.87 -23.75 -4.03
CA ASN A 69 2.83 -24.75 -2.95
C ASN A 69 1.47 -25.47 -2.88
N THR A 70 0.78 -25.63 -4.02
CA THR A 70 -0.53 -26.29 -4.08
C THR A 70 -0.76 -26.86 -5.47
N THR A 71 -1.57 -27.91 -5.59
CA THR A 71 -1.97 -28.52 -6.87
C THR A 71 -3.42 -28.22 -7.25
N ARG A 72 -4.09 -27.33 -6.50
CA ARG A 72 -5.54 -27.10 -6.63
C ARG A 72 -5.96 -26.20 -7.80
N PHE A 73 -5.01 -25.53 -8.45
CA PHE A 73 -5.31 -24.43 -9.37
C PHE A 73 -5.79 -24.90 -10.74
N TYR A 74 -5.13 -25.88 -11.35
CA TYR A 74 -5.51 -26.44 -12.64
C TYR A 74 -4.98 -27.88 -12.76
N ASP A 75 -5.51 -28.65 -13.70
CA ASP A 75 -5.04 -30.01 -13.96
C ASP A 75 -3.80 -29.97 -14.85
N ARG A 76 -2.69 -30.58 -14.40
CA ARG A 76 -1.45 -30.67 -15.18
C ARG A 76 -1.64 -31.45 -16.48
N ALA A 77 -2.61 -32.37 -16.53
CA ALA A 77 -2.89 -33.15 -17.73
C ALA A 77 -3.30 -32.26 -18.92
N GLU A 78 -3.91 -31.10 -18.67
CA GLU A 78 -4.24 -30.12 -19.72
C GLU A 78 -2.99 -29.53 -20.37
N ILE A 79 -1.91 -29.37 -19.61
CA ILE A 79 -0.62 -28.88 -20.10
C ILE A 79 0.12 -29.98 -20.87
N GLU A 80 0.16 -31.18 -20.29
CA GLU A 80 0.84 -32.34 -20.89
C GLU A 80 0.19 -32.78 -22.21
N LYS A 81 -1.14 -32.66 -22.34
CA LYS A 81 -1.89 -32.94 -23.58
C LYS A 81 -1.46 -32.07 -24.75
N GLU A 82 -0.97 -30.86 -24.49
CA GLU A 82 -0.46 -29.93 -25.51
C GLU A 82 1.03 -30.15 -25.83
N GLY A 83 1.61 -31.24 -25.32
CA GLY A 83 3.00 -31.63 -25.55
C GLY A 83 4.01 -30.83 -24.72
N VAL A 84 3.56 -30.12 -23.68
CA VAL A 84 4.42 -29.34 -22.78
C VAL A 84 4.78 -30.20 -21.56
N LYS A 85 6.07 -30.36 -21.28
CA LYS A 85 6.52 -31.04 -20.07
C LYS A 85 6.17 -30.20 -18.84
N TYR A 86 5.42 -30.76 -17.89
CA TYR A 86 5.09 -30.08 -16.63
C TYR A 86 6.05 -30.51 -15.52
N VAL A 87 6.62 -29.55 -14.79
CA VAL A 87 7.45 -29.80 -13.60
C VAL A 87 7.00 -28.93 -12.46
N LYS A 88 6.63 -29.56 -11.34
CA LYS A 88 6.34 -28.85 -10.10
C LYS A 88 7.58 -28.78 -9.24
N LEU A 89 8.03 -27.56 -8.94
CA LEU A 89 9.17 -27.28 -8.09
C LEU A 89 8.64 -26.49 -6.89
N GLN A 90 8.12 -27.23 -5.90
CA GLN A 90 7.44 -26.65 -4.74
C GLN A 90 8.41 -25.78 -3.95
N CYS A 91 8.23 -24.47 -4.03
CA CYS A 91 8.81 -23.53 -3.07
C CYS A 91 7.92 -23.51 -1.83
N LYS A 92 8.53 -23.57 -0.63
CA LYS A 92 7.78 -23.40 0.63
C LYS A 92 6.90 -22.15 0.57
N GLY A 93 5.69 -22.24 1.15
CA GLY A 93 4.79 -21.10 1.32
C GLY A 93 5.41 -20.01 2.22
N HIS A 94 4.62 -18.97 2.56
CA HIS A 94 4.98 -17.92 3.53
C HIS A 94 5.91 -16.79 3.06
N GLY A 95 6.18 -16.67 1.75
CA GLY A 95 6.92 -15.51 1.21
C GLY A 95 8.43 -15.56 1.45
N GLU A 96 8.98 -16.74 1.73
CA GLU A 96 10.42 -16.99 1.79
C GLU A 96 11.05 -17.01 0.39
N CYS A 97 12.33 -16.63 0.31
CA CYS A 97 13.10 -16.68 -0.93
C CYS A 97 13.42 -18.15 -1.30
N PRO A 98 13.50 -18.52 -2.59
CA PRO A 98 13.98 -19.84 -3.00
C PRO A 98 15.36 -20.15 -2.38
N THR A 99 15.51 -21.34 -1.78
CA THR A 99 16.78 -21.78 -1.18
C THR A 99 17.83 -22.02 -2.26
N ALA A 100 19.11 -22.08 -1.89
CA ALA A 100 20.19 -22.41 -2.84
C ALA A 100 19.96 -23.76 -3.53
N GLU A 101 19.40 -24.75 -2.83
CA GLU A 101 19.04 -26.06 -3.38
C GLU A 101 17.94 -25.96 -4.44
N THR A 102 16.85 -25.24 -4.12
CA THR A 102 15.74 -24.96 -5.03
C THR A 102 16.23 -24.22 -6.28
N THR A 103 17.08 -23.21 -6.11
CA THR A 103 17.71 -22.48 -7.21
C THR A 103 18.56 -23.40 -8.08
N GLY A 104 19.44 -24.21 -7.48
CA GLY A 104 20.27 -25.16 -8.22
C GLY A 104 19.46 -26.21 -8.98
N MET A 105 18.36 -26.70 -8.41
CA MET A 105 17.44 -27.62 -9.11
C MET A 105 16.78 -26.97 -10.31
N PHE A 106 16.28 -25.74 -10.15
CA PHE A 106 15.68 -24.98 -11.24
C PHE A 106 16.67 -24.76 -12.38
N ILE A 107 17.91 -24.39 -12.04
CA ILE A 107 18.97 -24.14 -13.02
C ILE A 107 19.31 -25.41 -13.79
N ARG A 108 19.56 -26.53 -13.11
CA ARG A 108 19.84 -27.82 -13.76
C ARG A 108 18.69 -28.27 -14.67
N LEU A 109 17.45 -28.08 -14.23
CA LEU A 109 16.27 -28.42 -15.02
C LEU A 109 16.20 -27.61 -16.33
N CYS A 110 16.35 -26.29 -16.22
CA CYS A 110 16.26 -25.39 -17.37
C CYS A 110 17.42 -25.63 -18.35
N GLU A 111 18.63 -25.83 -17.83
CA GLU A 111 19.83 -26.13 -18.60
C GLU A 111 19.67 -27.42 -19.42
N HIS A 112 19.27 -28.50 -18.75
CA HIS A 112 19.06 -29.79 -19.41
C HIS A 112 17.96 -29.72 -20.48
N PHE A 113 16.91 -28.94 -20.22
CA PHE A 113 15.83 -28.74 -21.18
C PHE A 113 16.30 -27.94 -22.40
N MET A 114 17.03 -26.83 -22.20
CA MET A 114 17.48 -25.95 -23.28
C MET A 114 18.49 -26.63 -24.20
N GLN A 115 19.37 -27.49 -23.66
CA GLN A 115 20.30 -28.29 -24.46
C GLN A 115 19.58 -29.20 -25.46
N LYS A 116 18.39 -29.71 -25.10
CA LYS A 116 17.59 -30.60 -25.96
C LYS A 116 16.59 -29.86 -26.83
N ASN A 117 16.11 -28.69 -26.39
CA ASN A 117 15.00 -27.95 -27.02
C ASN A 117 15.38 -26.46 -27.19
N PRO A 118 16.37 -26.13 -28.03
CA PRO A 118 16.96 -24.78 -28.09
C PRO A 118 16.06 -23.73 -28.75
N THR A 119 14.92 -24.10 -29.34
CA THR A 119 13.98 -23.15 -29.94
C THR A 119 12.69 -22.99 -29.12
N GLU A 120 12.49 -23.83 -28.09
CA GLU A 120 11.27 -23.85 -27.30
C GLU A 120 11.37 -22.93 -26.07
N LEU A 121 10.24 -22.34 -25.68
CA LEU A 121 10.14 -21.51 -24.48
C LEU A 121 10.00 -22.36 -23.21
N ILE A 122 10.43 -21.77 -22.09
CA ILE A 122 10.18 -22.26 -20.75
C ILE A 122 9.17 -21.32 -20.09
N GLY A 123 7.97 -21.83 -19.80
CA GLY A 123 7.01 -21.14 -18.95
C GLY A 123 7.40 -21.27 -17.49
N VAL A 124 7.34 -20.17 -16.74
CA VAL A 124 7.60 -20.20 -15.29
C VAL A 124 6.52 -19.40 -14.58
N HIS A 125 5.85 -20.01 -13.60
CA HIS A 125 4.86 -19.32 -12.80
C HIS A 125 4.97 -19.68 -11.32
N CYS A 126 4.67 -18.69 -10.48
CA CYS A 126 4.21 -18.92 -9.12
C CYS A 126 2.72 -18.54 -9.08
N THR A 127 2.21 -18.04 -7.96
CA THR A 127 0.83 -17.55 -7.90
C THR A 127 0.61 -16.35 -8.83
N HIS A 128 1.39 -15.27 -8.66
CA HIS A 128 1.25 -14.04 -9.44
C HIS A 128 2.27 -13.89 -10.58
N GLY A 129 3.33 -14.71 -10.59
CA GLY A 129 4.35 -14.70 -11.64
C GLY A 129 5.43 -13.62 -11.53
N PHE A 130 5.69 -13.10 -10.31
CA PHE A 130 6.62 -11.99 -10.09
C PHE A 130 7.81 -12.36 -9.18
N ASN A 131 7.58 -12.61 -7.89
CA ASN A 131 8.69 -12.72 -6.92
C ASN A 131 9.47 -14.04 -7.04
N ARG A 132 8.84 -15.19 -6.77
CA ARG A 132 9.47 -16.52 -6.91
C ARG A 132 9.93 -16.77 -8.35
N THR A 133 9.08 -16.43 -9.32
CA THR A 133 9.36 -16.51 -10.76
C THR A 133 10.56 -15.67 -11.17
N GLY A 134 10.56 -14.38 -10.83
CA GLY A 134 11.64 -13.45 -11.15
C GLY A 134 12.94 -13.83 -10.47
N PHE A 135 12.90 -14.27 -9.21
CA PHE A 135 14.08 -14.73 -8.49
C PHE A 135 14.79 -15.87 -9.21
N LEU A 136 14.06 -16.92 -9.57
CA LEU A 136 14.65 -18.08 -10.24
C LEU A 136 15.11 -17.78 -11.66
N ILE A 137 14.37 -16.95 -12.40
CA ILE A 137 14.80 -16.49 -13.73
C ILE A 137 16.07 -15.66 -13.63
N CYS A 138 16.13 -14.66 -12.73
CA CYS A 138 17.33 -13.82 -12.57
C CYS A 138 18.54 -14.65 -12.15
N ALA A 139 18.38 -15.58 -11.19
CA ALA A 139 19.45 -16.49 -10.79
C ALA A 139 19.98 -17.34 -11.96
N TYR A 140 19.09 -17.81 -12.84
CA TYR A 140 19.51 -18.53 -14.05
C TYR A 140 20.33 -17.64 -14.99
N LEU A 141 19.86 -16.41 -15.26
CA LEU A 141 20.56 -15.47 -16.15
C LEU A 141 21.97 -15.17 -15.65
N VAL A 142 22.15 -15.02 -14.33
CA VAL A 142 23.47 -14.83 -13.73
C VAL A 142 24.32 -16.10 -13.83
N GLU A 143 23.84 -17.24 -13.36
CA GLU A 143 24.67 -18.46 -13.22
C GLU A 143 24.94 -19.20 -14.55
N LYS A 144 24.15 -18.92 -15.60
CA LYS A 144 24.24 -19.66 -16.89
C LYS A 144 24.39 -18.79 -18.12
N MET A 145 24.04 -17.51 -18.05
CA MET A 145 24.13 -16.61 -19.20
C MET A 145 25.15 -15.49 -19.00
N ASP A 146 25.86 -15.47 -17.87
CA ASP A 146 26.87 -14.48 -17.51
C ASP A 146 26.33 -13.04 -17.43
N TRP A 147 25.05 -12.88 -17.06
CA TRP A 147 24.47 -11.56 -16.84
C TRP A 147 24.88 -11.02 -15.48
N SER A 148 25.06 -9.70 -15.38
CA SER A 148 25.11 -9.04 -14.07
C SER A 148 23.73 -9.11 -13.40
N ILE A 149 23.69 -9.09 -12.07
CA ILE A 149 22.41 -9.18 -11.35
C ILE A 149 21.51 -7.98 -11.63
N GLU A 150 22.09 -6.79 -11.83
CA GLU A 150 21.40 -5.56 -12.20
C GLU A 150 20.71 -5.72 -13.56
N ALA A 151 21.44 -6.24 -14.56
CA ALA A 151 20.92 -6.50 -15.89
C ALA A 151 19.80 -7.55 -15.87
N ALA A 152 19.97 -8.62 -15.10
CA ALA A 152 18.98 -9.69 -14.96
C ALA A 152 17.67 -9.17 -14.34
N VAL A 153 17.77 -8.42 -13.24
CA VAL A 153 16.60 -7.81 -12.57
C VAL A 153 15.93 -6.77 -13.48
N ALA A 154 16.71 -5.93 -14.17
CA ALA A 154 16.18 -4.93 -15.09
C ALA A 154 15.45 -5.57 -16.27
N ALA A 155 16.00 -6.62 -16.88
CA ALA A 155 15.34 -7.32 -17.99
C ALA A 155 14.09 -8.07 -17.54
N PHE A 156 14.09 -8.66 -16.34
CA PHE A 156 12.88 -9.23 -15.78
C PHE A 156 11.81 -8.17 -15.55
N ALA A 157 12.17 -7.02 -14.98
CA ALA A 157 11.25 -5.90 -14.76
C ALA A 157 10.68 -5.34 -16.08
N GLN A 158 11.49 -5.25 -17.14
CA GLN A 158 11.05 -4.81 -18.45
C GLN A 158 10.09 -5.81 -19.11
N ALA A 159 10.39 -7.11 -19.01
CA ALA A 159 9.56 -8.16 -19.59
C ALA A 159 8.28 -8.40 -18.78
N ARG A 160 8.29 -8.13 -17.48
CA ARG A 160 7.21 -8.39 -16.54
C ARG A 160 7.07 -7.25 -15.54
N SER A 161 6.60 -6.09 -16.02
CA SER A 161 6.42 -4.89 -15.19
C SER A 161 5.52 -5.14 -13.96
N PRO A 162 5.92 -4.70 -12.76
CA PRO A 162 7.07 -3.83 -12.47
C PRO A 162 8.37 -4.60 -12.11
N GLY A 163 8.37 -5.93 -12.23
CA GLY A 163 9.46 -6.80 -11.78
C GLY A 163 9.22 -7.39 -10.40
N ILE A 164 10.32 -7.78 -9.73
CA ILE A 164 10.27 -8.32 -8.37
C ILE A 164 9.94 -7.18 -7.42
N TYR A 165 8.76 -7.22 -6.79
CA TYR A 165 8.28 -6.14 -5.91
C TYR A 165 8.43 -6.44 -4.41
N LYS A 166 8.81 -7.67 -4.02
CA LYS A 166 9.18 -7.98 -2.63
C LYS A 166 10.67 -7.70 -2.42
N GLY A 167 10.98 -6.70 -1.61
CA GLY A 167 12.36 -6.26 -1.39
C GLY A 167 13.30 -7.32 -0.81
N ASP A 168 12.80 -8.26 -0.02
CA ASP A 168 13.63 -9.34 0.54
C ASP A 168 14.15 -10.28 -0.56
N TYR A 169 13.40 -10.47 -1.66
CA TYR A 169 13.84 -11.25 -2.81
C TYR A 169 14.95 -10.53 -3.59
N LEU A 170 14.82 -9.21 -3.76
CA LEU A 170 15.86 -8.39 -4.39
C LEU A 170 17.14 -8.40 -3.55
N LYS A 171 17.04 -8.15 -2.25
CA LYS A 171 18.19 -8.20 -1.35
C LYS A 171 18.89 -9.55 -1.35
N GLU A 172 18.12 -10.64 -1.33
CA GLU A 172 18.70 -11.98 -1.36
C GLU A 172 19.39 -12.30 -2.70
N LEU A 173 18.86 -11.82 -3.83
CA LEU A 173 19.53 -11.92 -5.12
C LEU A 173 20.86 -11.16 -5.13
N PHE A 174 20.86 -9.90 -4.71
CA PHE A 174 22.06 -9.08 -4.68
C PHE A 174 23.08 -9.62 -3.66
N ARG A 175 22.63 -10.15 -2.52
CA ARG A 175 23.50 -10.85 -1.55
C ARG A 175 24.19 -12.08 -2.16
N ARG A 176 23.54 -12.80 -3.08
CA ARG A 176 24.11 -14.00 -3.71
C ARG A 176 25.00 -13.70 -4.91
N TYR A 177 24.69 -12.66 -5.66
CA TYR A 177 25.19 -12.48 -7.02
C TYR A 177 25.78 -11.09 -7.31
N GLY A 178 25.81 -10.18 -6.33
CA GLY A 178 26.33 -8.82 -6.48
C GLY A 178 26.64 -8.16 -5.13
N ASP A 179 26.46 -6.84 -5.05
CA ASP A 179 26.58 -6.07 -3.80
C ASP A 179 25.19 -5.73 -3.23
N VAL A 180 25.00 -5.95 -1.93
CA VAL A 180 23.74 -5.61 -1.26
C VAL A 180 23.48 -4.10 -1.29
N ASP A 181 24.52 -3.28 -1.30
CA ASP A 181 24.39 -1.82 -1.34
C ASP A 181 23.86 -1.30 -2.68
N ASP A 182 24.04 -2.08 -3.76
CA ASP A 182 23.51 -1.80 -5.10
C ASP A 182 22.08 -2.34 -5.30
N THR A 183 21.46 -2.92 -4.26
CA THR A 183 20.11 -3.46 -4.35
C THR A 183 19.10 -2.36 -4.74
N PRO A 184 18.38 -2.49 -5.85
CA PRO A 184 17.38 -1.50 -6.24
C PRO A 184 16.25 -1.46 -5.22
N ALA A 185 15.74 -0.25 -4.96
CA ALA A 185 14.55 -0.09 -4.17
C ALA A 185 13.39 -0.91 -4.81
N PRO A 186 12.56 -1.60 -3.99
CA PRO A 186 11.43 -2.33 -4.53
C PRO A 186 10.52 -1.38 -5.32
N PRO A 187 10.08 -1.76 -6.52
CA PRO A 187 9.18 -0.93 -7.30
C PRO A 187 7.86 -0.70 -6.57
N GLN A 188 7.16 0.38 -6.92
CA GLN A 188 5.80 0.61 -6.43
C GLN A 188 4.91 -0.57 -6.80
N LEU A 189 4.06 -0.98 -5.86
CA LEU A 189 3.13 -2.07 -6.07
C LEU A 189 2.07 -1.63 -7.09
N PRO A 190 1.77 -2.45 -8.11
CA PRO A 190 0.68 -2.17 -9.03
C PRO A 190 -0.68 -2.15 -8.33
N ASP A 191 -1.65 -1.41 -8.87
CA ASP A 191 -2.98 -1.23 -8.27
C ASP A 191 -3.68 -2.56 -7.90
N TRP A 192 -3.56 -3.59 -8.74
CA TRP A 192 -4.13 -4.92 -8.51
C TRP A 192 -3.56 -5.65 -7.27
N CYS A 193 -2.43 -5.19 -6.71
CA CYS A 193 -1.89 -5.72 -5.46
C CYS A 193 -2.68 -5.30 -4.21
N PHE A 194 -3.65 -4.39 -4.35
CA PHE A 194 -4.43 -3.82 -3.24
C PHE A 194 -5.93 -4.19 -3.26
N GLU A 195 -6.38 -4.95 -4.27
CA GLU A 195 -7.82 -5.07 -4.58
C GLU A 195 -8.55 -6.26 -3.91
N ASP A 196 -7.84 -7.22 -3.31
CA ASP A 196 -8.45 -8.42 -2.69
C ASP A 196 -7.93 -8.63 -1.24
N ASP A 197 -8.13 -7.64 -0.36
CA ASP A 197 -7.72 -7.68 1.06
C ASP A 197 -8.73 -8.44 1.97
N ASN A 198 -9.63 -9.25 1.39
CA ASN A 198 -10.77 -9.86 2.11
C ASN A 198 -10.60 -11.35 2.43
N ASP A 199 -9.51 -12.00 1.99
CA ASP A 199 -9.25 -13.41 2.30
C ASP A 199 -8.32 -13.50 3.52
N GLY A 200 -8.74 -14.24 4.55
CA GLY A 200 -8.13 -14.30 5.90
C GLY A 200 -6.69 -14.83 5.97
N ASP A 201 -6.29 -15.47 7.08
CA ASP A 201 -4.93 -15.98 7.34
C ASP A 201 -4.48 -17.09 6.35
N VAL A 202 -4.33 -16.73 5.08
CA VAL A 202 -3.90 -17.61 3.99
C VAL A 202 -2.62 -17.07 3.33
N ASP A 203 -1.78 -17.98 2.85
CA ASP A 203 -0.58 -17.63 2.10
C ASP A 203 -0.90 -17.11 0.68
N ASP A 204 0.14 -16.73 -0.08
CA ASP A 204 -0.02 -16.27 -1.47
C ASP A 204 -0.72 -17.32 -2.36
N ASP A 205 -0.74 -18.60 -1.98
CA ASP A 205 -1.40 -19.71 -2.70
C ASP A 205 -2.83 -20.02 -2.17
N GLY A 206 -3.30 -19.27 -1.16
CA GLY A 206 -4.60 -19.43 -0.52
C GLY A 206 -4.68 -20.61 0.46
N ASN A 207 -3.54 -21.13 0.92
CA ASN A 207 -3.49 -22.17 1.95
C ASN A 207 -3.57 -21.53 3.35
N VAL A 208 -4.33 -22.13 4.26
CA VAL A 208 -4.45 -21.67 5.66
C VAL A 208 -3.10 -21.82 6.37
N ILE A 209 -2.65 -20.77 7.06
CA ILE A 209 -1.38 -20.77 7.80
C ILE A 209 -1.56 -21.60 9.07
N SER A 210 -1.20 -22.89 9.04
CA SER A 210 -1.15 -23.75 10.22
C SER A 210 0.12 -23.47 11.03
N GLN A 211 -0.03 -23.03 12.28
CA GLN A 211 1.07 -22.95 13.24
C GLN A 211 1.49 -24.36 13.66
N GLU A 212 2.72 -24.79 13.31
CA GLU A 212 3.31 -25.99 13.89
C GLU A 212 3.53 -25.78 15.39
N SER A 213 2.96 -26.70 16.17
CA SER A 213 2.83 -26.71 17.61
C SER A 213 4.14 -27.10 18.30
N GLY A 214 4.68 -26.21 19.13
CA GLY A 214 5.58 -26.55 20.24
C GLY A 214 4.80 -26.56 21.57
N PRO A 215 5.19 -27.38 22.57
CA PRO A 215 4.33 -27.65 23.71
C PRO A 215 4.37 -26.53 24.77
N SER A 216 3.19 -26.30 25.35
CA SER A 216 2.93 -25.79 26.71
C SER A 216 3.36 -24.34 27.06
N SER A 217 2.38 -23.44 27.16
CA SER A 217 1.81 -23.03 28.44
C SER A 217 0.74 -21.95 28.23
N SER A 218 -0.29 -22.00 29.06
CA SER A 218 -1.46 -21.11 29.09
C SER A 218 -1.06 -19.63 29.14
N GLY A 219 -1.31 -18.91 28.04
CA GLY A 219 -1.21 -17.46 27.97
C GLY A 219 -1.84 -16.96 26.68
N SER A 220 -3.03 -16.38 26.78
CA SER A 220 -3.73 -15.72 25.68
C SER A 220 -2.86 -14.63 25.06
N ASN A 221 -2.31 -14.87 23.86
CA ASN A 221 -1.55 -13.88 23.09
C ASN A 221 -2.32 -13.52 21.81
N PRO A 222 -2.54 -12.21 21.54
CA PRO A 222 -3.20 -11.75 20.31
C PRO A 222 -2.27 -11.95 19.10
N GLY A 223 -2.87 -12.27 17.95
CA GLY A 223 -2.20 -12.67 16.71
C GLY A 223 -1.04 -11.77 16.27
N LYS A 224 0.02 -12.39 15.76
CA LYS A 224 1.24 -11.69 15.29
C LYS A 224 0.92 -10.85 14.04
N LYS A 225 0.71 -9.55 14.23
CA LYS A 225 0.63 -8.54 13.15
C LYS A 225 1.92 -8.54 12.30
N LYS A 226 1.78 -8.41 10.98
CA LYS A 226 2.88 -8.27 10.01
C LYS A 226 3.85 -7.16 10.44
N LYS A 227 5.17 -7.43 10.40
CA LYS A 227 6.22 -6.51 10.87
C LYS A 227 6.21 -5.23 10.02
N GLU A 228 5.84 -4.10 10.63
CA GLU A 228 5.79 -2.80 9.95
C GLU A 228 7.20 -2.33 9.57
N LYS A 229 7.36 -1.88 8.32
CA LYS A 229 8.64 -1.41 7.80
C LYS A 229 8.85 0.03 8.24
N LEU A 230 9.77 0.27 9.17
CA LEU A 230 10.11 1.60 9.66
C LEU A 230 10.78 2.43 8.56
N LYS A 231 10.21 3.57 8.21
CA LYS A 231 10.84 4.59 7.37
C LYS A 231 11.80 5.41 8.22
N LEU A 232 13.10 5.19 8.08
CA LEU A 232 14.12 6.01 8.75
C LEU A 232 14.27 7.36 8.05
N GLY A 233 14.40 8.44 8.82
CA GLY A 233 14.56 9.80 8.27
C GLY A 233 13.26 10.37 7.71
N ALA A 234 12.12 10.05 8.32
CA ALA A 234 10.86 10.65 7.91
C ALA A 234 10.87 12.15 8.23
N VAL A 235 10.44 12.96 7.27
CA VAL A 235 10.40 14.42 7.37
C VAL A 235 9.01 14.84 7.84
N PHE A 236 8.94 15.62 8.93
CA PHE A 236 7.67 16.06 9.51
C PHE A 236 6.98 17.18 8.70
N LEU A 237 7.77 18.11 8.18
CA LEU A 237 7.29 19.19 7.34
C LEU A 237 8.34 19.43 6.25
N GLU A 238 7.94 19.33 4.99
CA GLU A 238 8.88 19.44 3.88
C GLU A 238 9.53 20.82 3.82
N GLY A 239 10.85 20.85 3.60
CA GLY A 239 11.63 22.09 3.53
C GLY A 239 11.84 22.84 4.85
N VAL A 240 11.26 22.39 5.98
CA VAL A 240 11.33 23.12 7.26
C VAL A 240 11.57 22.19 8.43
N SER A 241 12.60 22.49 9.24
CA SER A 241 12.79 21.84 10.53
C SER A 241 11.90 22.51 11.59
N VAL A 242 11.08 21.71 12.29
CA VAL A 242 10.20 22.19 13.35
C VAL A 242 10.81 21.85 14.71
N LYS A 243 11.16 22.86 15.49
CA LYS A 243 11.73 22.67 16.84
C LYS A 243 10.74 21.94 17.74
N GLY A 244 11.22 20.97 18.51
CA GLY A 244 10.40 20.18 19.42
C GLY A 244 9.65 19.02 18.76
N VAL A 245 9.96 18.71 17.50
CA VAL A 245 9.42 17.54 16.80
C VAL A 245 10.52 16.54 16.51
N ASN A 246 10.37 15.31 17.01
CA ASN A 246 11.37 14.25 16.87
C ASN A 246 10.74 12.97 16.34
N GLN A 247 11.34 12.36 15.31
CA GLN A 247 10.88 11.05 14.84
C GLN A 247 11.15 9.98 15.90
N VAL A 248 10.13 9.21 16.26
CA VAL A 248 10.26 8.05 17.14
C VAL A 248 10.61 6.83 16.30
N THR A 249 11.81 6.30 16.50
CA THR A 249 12.32 5.11 15.80
C THR A 249 12.58 3.94 16.75
N THR A 250 12.55 4.19 18.06
CA THR A 250 12.93 3.24 19.10
C THR A 250 11.73 2.39 19.58
N GLN A 251 11.97 1.09 19.72
CA GLN A 251 11.05 0.16 20.39
C GLN A 251 11.30 0.18 21.92
N PRO A 252 10.28 -0.07 22.77
CA PRO A 252 8.91 -0.48 22.42
C PRO A 252 7.98 0.69 22.07
N LYS A 253 8.43 1.93 22.24
CA LYS A 253 7.57 3.12 22.19
C LYS A 253 6.90 3.29 20.83
N LEU A 254 7.67 3.16 19.74
CA LEU A 254 7.16 3.17 18.37
C LEU A 254 5.97 2.20 18.20
N GLY A 255 6.17 0.93 18.55
CA GLY A 255 5.14 -0.09 18.40
C GLY A 255 3.95 0.10 19.34
N GLN A 256 4.14 0.68 20.52
CA GLN A 256 3.06 1.02 21.45
C GLN A 256 2.15 2.10 20.87
N VAL A 257 2.72 3.19 20.36
CA VAL A 257 1.96 4.30 19.77
C VAL A 257 1.20 3.82 18.53
N GLN A 258 1.88 3.09 17.63
CA GLN A 258 1.26 2.52 16.43
C GLN A 258 0.08 1.60 16.79
N ARG A 259 0.27 0.66 17.71
CA ARG A 259 -0.81 -0.26 18.14
C ARG A 259 -1.97 0.49 18.76
N LYS A 260 -1.71 1.48 19.63
CA LYS A 260 -2.75 2.26 20.29
C LYS A 260 -3.63 3.01 19.28
N CYS A 261 -3.03 3.64 18.27
CA CYS A 261 -3.78 4.27 17.19
C CYS A 261 -4.64 3.27 16.41
N GLN A 262 -4.11 2.07 16.14
CA GLN A 262 -4.85 1.03 15.42
C GLN A 262 -6.02 0.49 16.25
N GLU A 263 -5.81 0.23 17.54
CA GLU A 263 -6.86 -0.20 18.48
C GLU A 263 -7.98 0.83 18.56
N PHE A 264 -7.61 2.11 18.65
CA PHE A 264 -8.55 3.23 18.71
C PHE A 264 -9.38 3.37 17.43
N CYS A 265 -8.86 2.97 16.28
CA CYS A 265 -9.61 2.95 15.05
C CYS A 265 -10.29 1.62 14.75
N GLU A 266 -10.22 0.63 15.65
CA GLU A 266 -10.64 -0.75 15.39
C GLU A 266 -9.96 -1.35 14.12
N TRP A 267 -8.76 -0.85 13.81
CA TRP A 267 -7.99 -1.22 12.62
C TRP A 267 -7.22 -2.52 12.83
N GLN A 268 -7.67 -3.56 12.14
CA GLN A 268 -7.09 -4.91 12.26
C GLN A 268 -5.84 -5.11 11.39
N LYS A 269 -5.61 -4.23 10.41
CA LYS A 269 -4.45 -4.33 9.51
C LYS A 269 -3.23 -3.61 10.10
N SER A 270 -2.09 -3.72 9.41
CA SER A 270 -0.90 -2.90 9.67
C SER A 270 -0.99 -1.55 8.94
N GLY A 271 -0.23 -0.56 9.38
CA GLY A 271 -0.12 0.75 8.74
C GLY A 271 -1.10 1.80 9.27
N PHE A 272 -1.29 2.85 8.48
CA PHE A 272 -2.03 4.05 8.86
C PHE A 272 -3.55 3.81 8.93
N PRO A 273 -4.20 4.01 10.08
CA PRO A 273 -5.61 3.69 10.28
C PRO A 273 -6.58 4.84 9.90
N GLY A 274 -6.08 5.98 9.43
CA GLY A 274 -6.91 7.14 9.13
C GLY A 274 -7.89 6.94 7.97
N ALA A 275 -9.01 7.67 7.98
CA ALA A 275 -10.02 7.63 6.92
C ALA A 275 -9.47 8.21 5.60
N GLN A 276 -9.63 7.46 4.51
CA GLN A 276 -9.13 7.77 3.17
C GLN A 276 -10.28 8.16 2.22
N PRO A 277 -10.35 9.44 1.82
CA PRO A 277 -11.39 9.91 0.91
C PRO A 277 -11.15 9.47 -0.54
N VAL A 278 -12.25 9.22 -1.26
CA VAL A 278 -12.26 8.92 -2.69
C VAL A 278 -12.48 10.17 -3.54
N SER A 279 -11.95 10.17 -4.77
CA SER A 279 -12.15 11.28 -5.69
C SER A 279 -13.61 11.35 -6.13
N MET A 280 -14.17 12.56 -6.13
CA MET A 280 -15.53 12.79 -6.59
C MET A 280 -15.63 12.56 -8.11
N ASP A 281 -16.67 11.84 -8.52
CA ASP A 281 -17.01 11.58 -9.92
C ASP A 281 -18.53 11.74 -10.15
N ARG A 282 -18.98 11.53 -11.39
CA ARG A 282 -20.40 11.68 -11.77
C ARG A 282 -21.32 10.65 -11.12
N GLN A 283 -20.79 9.55 -10.61
CA GLN A 283 -21.57 8.49 -9.97
C GLN A 283 -21.73 8.81 -8.48
N ASN A 284 -20.61 9.05 -7.79
CA ASN A 284 -20.60 9.23 -6.34
C ASN A 284 -21.09 10.61 -5.87
N ILE A 285 -21.11 11.63 -6.75
CA ILE A 285 -21.71 12.94 -6.42
C ILE A 285 -23.18 12.82 -5.98
N ARG A 286 -23.90 11.81 -6.47
CA ARG A 286 -25.31 11.52 -6.14
C ARG A 286 -25.50 11.13 -4.66
N LEU A 287 -24.43 10.70 -3.97
CA LEU A 287 -24.50 10.39 -2.54
C LEU A 287 -24.91 11.60 -1.70
N MET A 288 -24.63 12.82 -2.17
CA MET A 288 -25.00 14.07 -1.49
C MET A 288 -26.50 14.38 -1.57
N GLU A 289 -27.23 13.80 -2.53
CA GLU A 289 -28.69 13.91 -2.61
C GLU A 289 -29.38 12.96 -1.62
N GLN A 290 -28.71 11.85 -1.30
CA GLN A 290 -29.26 10.75 -0.49
C GLN A 290 -28.92 10.86 1.00
N ASN A 291 -27.81 11.52 1.33
CA ASN A 291 -27.29 11.58 2.70
C ASN A 291 -26.97 13.02 3.08
N GLY A 292 -26.98 13.30 4.38
CA GLY A 292 -26.51 14.59 4.90
C GLY A 292 -24.99 14.70 4.80
N TYR A 293 -24.52 15.81 4.22
CA TYR A 293 -23.10 16.14 4.09
C TYR A 293 -22.78 17.52 4.67
N LYS A 294 -21.54 17.65 5.10
CA LYS A 294 -20.88 18.93 5.36
C LYS A 294 -19.73 19.11 4.37
N VAL A 295 -19.40 20.36 4.07
CA VAL A 295 -18.31 20.72 3.14
C VAL A 295 -17.28 21.59 3.85
N SER A 296 -16.02 21.36 3.52
CA SER A 296 -14.93 22.26 3.87
C SER A 296 -13.98 22.41 2.69
N TRP A 297 -13.09 23.39 2.77
CA TRP A 297 -12.02 23.58 1.81
C TRP A 297 -11.02 22.43 1.91
N LYS A 298 -10.37 22.10 0.79
CA LYS A 298 -9.17 21.28 0.75
C LYS A 298 -7.97 22.21 0.52
N ALA A 299 -6.87 21.93 1.20
CA ALA A 299 -5.60 22.60 0.96
C ALA A 299 -4.53 21.56 0.68
N ASP A 300 -3.40 22.03 0.19
CA ASP A 300 -2.19 21.24 0.13
C ASP A 300 -1.52 21.21 1.51
N GLY A 301 -1.36 20.02 2.07
CA GLY A 301 -0.95 19.83 3.45
C GLY A 301 -0.72 18.38 3.80
N THR A 302 0.11 18.16 4.82
CA THR A 302 0.51 16.81 5.23
C THR A 302 -0.51 16.25 6.21
N ARG A 303 -1.07 15.08 5.89
CA ARG A 303 -2.07 14.39 6.72
C ARG A 303 -1.40 13.76 7.93
N TYR A 304 -1.93 14.06 9.12
CA TYR A 304 -1.50 13.48 10.37
C TYR A 304 -2.69 13.06 11.24
N MET A 305 -2.60 11.90 11.87
CA MET A 305 -3.37 11.64 13.09
C MET A 305 -2.56 12.11 14.28
N MET A 306 -3.23 12.66 15.30
CA MET A 306 -2.61 13.13 16.53
C MET A 306 -3.10 12.29 17.71
N LEU A 307 -2.22 11.52 18.32
CA LEU A 307 -2.47 10.81 19.57
C LEU A 307 -2.04 11.69 20.74
N ILE A 308 -2.97 11.97 21.64
CA ILE A 308 -2.73 12.70 22.89
C ILE A 308 -2.91 11.72 24.03
N ASP A 309 -1.81 11.36 24.69
CA ASP A 309 -1.78 10.29 25.69
C ASP A 309 -1.25 10.71 27.06
N GLY A 310 -1.29 12.01 27.34
CA GLY A 310 -0.85 12.60 28.60
C GLY A 310 0.11 13.76 28.38
N LYS A 311 0.60 14.31 29.49
CA LYS A 311 1.56 15.41 29.47
C LYS A 311 2.85 14.93 28.81
N ASP A 312 3.35 15.71 27.85
CA ASP A 312 4.52 15.40 27.02
C ASP A 312 4.41 14.09 26.23
N GLU A 313 3.20 13.54 26.10
CA GLU A 313 2.91 12.28 25.41
C GLU A 313 1.98 12.57 24.22
N VAL A 314 2.45 13.45 23.33
CA VAL A 314 1.74 13.82 22.10
C VAL A 314 2.51 13.30 20.88
N TYR A 315 1.81 12.58 20.02
CA TYR A 315 2.39 11.93 18.84
C TYR A 315 1.62 12.28 17.58
N MET A 316 2.35 12.48 16.49
CA MET A 316 1.81 12.66 15.14
C MET A 316 2.15 11.45 14.28
N ILE A 317 1.17 10.94 13.56
CA ILE A 317 1.26 9.73 12.74
C ILE A 317 0.95 10.09 11.28
N ASP A 318 1.92 9.90 10.38
CA ASP A 318 1.74 10.16 8.96
C ASP A 318 1.16 8.96 8.18
N ARG A 319 0.96 9.14 6.87
CA ARG A 319 0.44 8.09 5.97
C ARG A 319 1.37 6.88 5.83
N ASP A 320 2.67 7.07 6.05
CA ASP A 320 3.68 5.99 6.03
C ASP A 320 3.74 5.25 7.38
N ASN A 321 2.86 5.61 8.34
CA ASN A 321 2.83 5.14 9.72
C ASN A 321 4.11 5.48 10.52
N SER A 322 4.82 6.54 10.11
CA SER A 322 5.93 7.11 10.87
C SER A 322 5.38 7.90 12.06
N ILE A 323 6.06 7.78 13.21
CA ILE A 323 5.65 8.41 14.46
C ILE A 323 6.58 9.57 14.77
N PHE A 324 6.01 10.71 15.13
CA PHE A 324 6.73 11.90 15.59
C PHE A 324 6.26 12.29 16.98
N HIS A 325 7.18 12.40 17.93
CA HIS A 325 6.92 12.95 19.25
C HIS A 325 6.94 14.47 19.19
N ILE A 326 5.95 15.10 19.81
CA ILE A 326 5.79 16.55 19.86
C ILE A 326 5.99 17.03 21.29
N SER A 327 7.07 17.78 21.51
CA SER A 327 7.40 18.40 22.78
C SER A 327 6.68 19.73 22.96
N ASN A 328 6.39 20.11 24.20
CA ASN A 328 5.81 21.43 24.55
C ASN A 328 4.48 21.74 23.84
N LEU A 329 3.61 20.74 23.68
CA LEU A 329 2.27 20.93 23.14
C LEU A 329 1.24 20.41 24.14
N GLU A 330 0.55 21.33 24.82
CA GLU A 330 -0.31 21.00 25.97
C GLU A 330 -1.79 20.93 25.63
N PHE A 331 -2.48 19.87 26.05
CA PHE A 331 -3.93 19.70 25.88
C PHE A 331 -4.64 19.60 27.24
N PRO A 332 -5.11 20.72 27.80
CA PRO A 332 -5.80 20.75 29.09
C PRO A 332 -7.13 20.01 29.03
N PHE A 333 -7.49 19.33 30.10
CA PHE A 333 -8.81 18.74 30.24
C PHE A 333 -9.83 19.81 30.65
N ARG A 334 -10.90 19.98 29.87
CA ARG A 334 -11.94 21.00 30.10
C ARG A 334 -12.49 21.05 31.53
N LYS A 335 -12.69 19.89 32.19
CA LYS A 335 -13.27 19.83 33.54
C LYS A 335 -12.24 20.04 34.66
N ASP A 336 -10.97 19.81 34.36
CA ASP A 336 -9.85 20.06 35.28
C ASP A 336 -8.68 20.62 34.46
N MET A 337 -8.55 21.94 34.48
CA MET A 337 -7.56 22.65 33.69
C MET A 337 -6.12 22.30 34.09
N ASN A 338 -5.88 21.70 35.26
CA ASN A 338 -4.54 21.26 35.65
C ASN A 338 -4.19 19.87 35.11
N ALA A 339 -5.19 19.09 34.70
CA ALA A 339 -5.01 17.79 34.08
C ALA A 339 -4.79 17.91 32.56
N HIS A 340 -4.06 16.93 32.02
CA HIS A 340 -3.85 16.79 30.58
C HIS A 340 -4.78 15.72 30.02
N LEU A 341 -5.25 15.91 28.78
CA LEU A 341 -6.00 14.88 28.06
C LEU A 341 -5.14 13.63 27.85
N THR A 342 -5.80 12.47 27.87
CA THR A 342 -5.22 11.16 27.61
C THR A 342 -6.14 10.35 26.70
N ASN A 343 -5.62 9.26 26.13
CA ASN A 343 -6.40 8.33 25.30
C ASN A 343 -7.21 9.01 24.19
N THR A 344 -6.70 10.09 23.59
CA THR A 344 -7.43 10.91 22.61
C THR A 344 -6.77 10.83 21.24
N LEU A 345 -7.55 10.58 20.18
CA LEU A 345 -7.04 10.48 18.82
C LEU A 345 -7.80 11.38 17.87
N LEU A 346 -7.09 12.38 17.35
CA LEU A 346 -7.59 13.37 16.40
C LEU A 346 -7.09 13.08 15.00
N ASP A 347 -7.84 13.50 14.01
CA ASP A 347 -7.47 13.40 12.60
C ASP A 347 -7.40 14.80 11.98
N GLY A 348 -6.30 15.11 11.29
CA GLY A 348 -5.98 16.48 10.90
C GLY A 348 -4.99 16.62 9.75
N SER A 349 -4.83 17.85 9.28
CA SER A 349 -3.82 18.19 8.25
C SER A 349 -2.97 19.35 8.71
N LEU A 350 -1.65 19.18 8.63
CA LEU A 350 -0.67 20.22 8.93
C LEU A 350 -0.44 21.06 7.67
N ILE A 351 -0.68 22.37 7.78
CA ILE A 351 -0.55 23.36 6.70
C ILE A 351 0.14 24.59 7.29
N ASN A 352 1.29 25.01 6.75
CA ASN A 352 2.01 26.22 7.17
C ASN A 352 2.14 26.37 8.71
N HIS A 353 2.62 25.33 9.41
CA HIS A 353 2.74 25.27 10.88
C HIS A 353 1.40 25.40 11.65
N ILE A 354 0.29 25.05 11.03
CA ILE A 354 -1.03 24.97 11.67
C ILE A 354 -1.60 23.57 11.43
N ILE A 355 -1.86 22.83 12.51
CA ILE A 355 -2.60 21.57 12.44
C ILE A 355 -4.10 21.89 12.51
N TYR A 356 -4.81 21.56 11.44
CA TYR A 356 -6.26 21.67 11.35
C TYR A 356 -6.89 20.32 11.63
N SER A 357 -7.43 20.15 12.84
CA SER A 357 -8.17 18.94 13.22
C SER A 357 -9.57 19.02 12.63
N PHE A 358 -9.92 18.04 11.79
CA PHE A 358 -11.25 17.95 11.18
C PHE A 358 -12.08 16.78 11.73
N ASP A 359 -11.47 15.85 12.46
CA ASP A 359 -12.21 14.74 13.05
C ASP A 359 -11.60 14.21 14.35
N VAL A 360 -12.39 13.40 15.05
CA VAL A 360 -12.02 12.63 16.24
C VAL A 360 -12.27 11.16 15.91
N ALA A 361 -11.19 10.41 15.69
CA ALA A 361 -11.25 9.00 15.33
C ALA A 361 -11.62 8.12 16.53
N HIS A 362 -11.31 8.55 17.76
CA HIS A 362 -11.58 7.77 18.95
C HIS A 362 -11.72 8.58 20.24
N PHE A 363 -12.05 7.85 21.31
CA PHE A 363 -12.26 8.25 22.69
C PHE A 363 -11.75 9.64 23.11
N LEU A 364 -12.61 10.50 23.65
CA LEU A 364 -12.18 11.56 24.57
C LEU A 364 -12.29 10.98 25.97
N GLN A 365 -11.16 10.69 26.63
CA GLN A 365 -11.13 10.05 27.95
C GLN A 365 -11.96 8.75 28.06
N GLY A 366 -11.92 7.90 27.04
CA GLY A 366 -12.67 6.63 27.02
C GLY A 366 -14.14 6.72 26.59
N GLN A 367 -14.65 7.87 26.10
CA GLN A 367 -16.03 8.03 25.59
C GLN A 367 -16.12 7.96 24.06
N PRO A 368 -16.85 7.01 23.43
CA PRO A 368 -16.65 6.59 22.03
C PRO A 368 -17.12 7.64 21.01
N VAL A 369 -16.46 8.80 20.99
CA VAL A 369 -16.85 9.96 20.17
C VAL A 369 -16.81 9.63 18.68
N GLY A 370 -15.92 8.74 18.24
CA GLY A 370 -15.88 8.25 16.85
C GLY A 370 -17.19 7.58 16.38
N GLN A 371 -18.00 7.03 17.29
CA GLN A 371 -19.29 6.41 16.99
C GLN A 371 -20.45 7.41 16.93
N CYS A 372 -20.22 8.67 17.33
CA CYS A 372 -21.20 9.74 17.21
C CYS A 372 -21.28 10.28 15.78
N ASP A 373 -22.36 11.01 15.49
CA ASP A 373 -22.48 11.77 14.25
C ASP A 373 -21.36 12.82 14.12
N PHE A 374 -21.02 13.16 12.88
CA PHE A 374 -19.95 14.09 12.57
C PHE A 374 -20.11 15.48 13.20
N SER A 375 -21.35 15.98 13.33
CA SER A 375 -21.59 17.31 13.93
C SER A 375 -21.24 17.32 15.42
N ARG A 376 -21.59 16.24 16.12
CA ARG A 376 -21.20 16.04 17.52
C ARG A 376 -19.68 15.88 17.67
N ARG A 377 -19.02 15.18 16.74
CA ARG A 377 -17.55 15.06 16.71
C ARG A 377 -16.86 16.43 16.54
N LEU A 378 -17.35 17.27 15.63
CA LEU A 378 -16.86 18.65 15.47
C LEU A 378 -17.04 19.50 16.73
N LEU A 379 -18.21 19.42 17.35
CA LEU A 379 -18.49 20.13 18.61
C LEU A 379 -17.55 19.69 19.74
N CYS A 380 -17.22 18.39 19.79
CA CYS A 380 -16.23 17.86 20.73
C CYS A 380 -14.83 18.45 20.50
N ILE A 381 -14.37 18.57 19.24
CA ILE A 381 -13.08 19.22 18.95
C ILE A 381 -13.08 20.65 19.47
N GLU A 382 -14.13 21.41 19.18
CA GLU A 382 -14.23 22.80 19.61
C GLU A 382 -14.23 22.92 21.15
N LYS A 383 -15.11 22.19 21.83
CA LYS A 383 -15.34 22.35 23.28
C LYS A 383 -14.31 21.66 24.17
N GLU A 384 -13.74 20.54 23.74
CA GLU A 384 -12.86 19.71 24.56
C GLU A 384 -11.38 19.85 24.19
N ILE A 385 -11.06 20.27 22.96
CA ILE A 385 -9.67 20.45 22.51
C ILE A 385 -9.31 21.93 22.39
N ILE A 386 -10.07 22.69 21.59
CA ILE A 386 -9.71 24.07 21.25
C ILE A 386 -10.01 25.04 22.40
N PHE A 387 -11.19 24.93 23.01
CA PHE A 387 -11.63 25.83 24.07
C PHE A 387 -10.70 25.81 25.29
N PRO A 388 -10.33 24.66 25.91
CA PRO A 388 -9.46 24.64 27.08
C PRO A 388 -8.07 25.23 26.79
N ARG A 389 -7.49 24.91 25.63
CA ARG A 389 -6.22 25.50 25.18
C ARG A 389 -6.33 27.02 25.04
N SER A 390 -7.40 27.50 24.41
CA SER A 390 -7.62 28.94 24.21
C SER A 390 -7.75 29.69 25.54
N GLU A 391 -8.42 29.10 26.54
CA GLU A 391 -8.53 29.69 27.87
C GLU A 391 -7.18 29.78 28.59
N LYS A 392 -6.37 28.71 28.57
CA LYS A 392 -5.02 28.75 29.14
C LYS A 392 -4.09 29.73 28.44
N ILE A 393 -4.20 29.87 27.12
CA ILE A 393 -3.43 30.86 26.35
C ILE A 393 -3.82 32.28 26.80
N LYS A 394 -5.12 32.58 26.95
CA LYS A 394 -5.59 33.89 27.45
C LYS A 394 -5.10 34.18 28.86
N MET A 395 -5.01 33.15 29.72
CA MET A 395 -4.49 33.26 31.08
C MET A 395 -2.95 33.34 31.14
N GLY A 396 -2.26 33.27 30.00
CA GLY A 396 -0.79 33.28 29.94
C GLY A 396 -0.13 32.00 30.48
N GLN A 397 -0.91 30.93 30.69
CA GLN A 397 -0.41 29.64 31.17
C GLN A 397 0.18 28.79 30.04
N ILE A 398 -0.29 29.00 28.80
CA ILE A 398 0.31 28.44 27.58
C ILE A 398 0.87 29.59 26.75
N ASP A 399 2.18 29.53 26.49
CA ASP A 399 2.86 30.46 25.60
C ASP A 399 2.90 29.90 24.18
N LYS A 400 2.03 30.44 23.31
CA LYS A 400 1.88 30.02 21.91
C LYS A 400 3.18 30.14 21.11
N THR A 401 4.11 31.01 21.50
CA THR A 401 5.39 31.20 20.78
C THR A 401 6.38 30.07 21.03
N LYS A 402 6.18 29.28 22.10
CA LYS A 402 7.02 28.14 22.46
C LYS A 402 6.49 26.81 21.91
N GLU A 403 5.26 26.79 21.42
CA GLU A 403 4.67 25.59 20.83
C GLU A 403 5.24 25.32 19.42
N PRO A 404 5.43 24.04 19.03
CA PRO A 404 5.97 23.69 17.70
C PRO A 404 5.13 24.17 16.52
N PHE A 405 3.81 24.21 16.69
CA PHE A 405 2.83 24.63 15.69
C PHE A 405 1.51 25.03 16.34
N SER A 406 0.67 25.79 15.62
CA SER A 406 -0.67 26.17 16.09
C SER A 406 -1.66 25.03 15.91
N VAL A 407 -2.52 24.80 16.90
CA VAL A 407 -3.65 23.85 16.79
C VAL A 407 -4.93 24.64 16.51
N ARG A 408 -5.70 24.23 15.49
CA ARG A 408 -7.00 24.82 15.15
C ARG A 408 -8.01 23.74 14.74
N ASN A 409 -9.30 24.00 14.95
CA ASN A 409 -10.34 23.19 14.33
C ASN A 409 -10.51 23.59 12.87
N LYS A 410 -10.79 22.61 12.01
CA LYS A 410 -11.17 22.88 10.63
C LYS A 410 -12.67 23.21 10.58
N PRO A 411 -13.08 24.37 10.04
CA PRO A 411 -14.49 24.70 9.94
C PRO A 411 -15.16 23.87 8.85
N PHE A 412 -16.36 23.37 9.15
CA PHE A 412 -17.23 22.69 8.19
C PHE A 412 -18.55 23.44 8.09
N PHE A 413 -19.08 23.48 6.88
CA PHE A 413 -20.27 24.24 6.51
C PHE A 413 -21.30 23.33 5.84
N ASP A 414 -22.52 23.81 5.67
CA ASP A 414 -23.49 23.14 4.81
C ASP A 414 -23.05 23.17 3.35
N ILE A 415 -23.43 22.15 2.57
CA ILE A 415 -23.02 21.99 1.16
C ILE A 415 -23.30 23.21 0.29
N ASN A 416 -24.32 24.01 0.63
CA ASN A 416 -24.66 25.26 -0.07
C ASN A 416 -23.54 26.33 0.01
N ALA A 417 -22.62 26.19 0.96
CA ALA A 417 -21.44 27.05 1.07
C ALA A 417 -20.32 26.68 0.09
N ALA A 418 -20.38 25.55 -0.61
CA ALA A 418 -19.32 25.07 -1.50
C ALA A 418 -18.87 26.12 -2.51
N ARG A 419 -19.81 26.82 -3.16
CA ARG A 419 -19.49 27.91 -4.09
C ARG A 419 -18.71 29.04 -3.41
N LYS A 420 -19.14 29.48 -2.22
CA LYS A 420 -18.49 30.55 -1.46
C LYS A 420 -17.07 30.19 -1.02
N LEU A 421 -16.81 28.90 -0.76
CA LEU A 421 -15.48 28.40 -0.41
C LEU A 421 -14.49 28.46 -1.58
N LEU A 422 -14.98 28.46 -2.82
CA LEU A 422 -14.14 28.50 -4.04
C LEU A 422 -14.02 29.91 -4.64
N GLU A 423 -15.14 30.63 -4.73
CA GLU A 423 -15.24 31.89 -5.49
C GLU A 423 -15.31 33.14 -4.58
N GLY A 424 -15.49 32.95 -3.27
CA GLY A 424 -15.76 34.05 -2.34
C GLY A 424 -14.51 34.63 -1.66
N SER A 425 -14.74 35.65 -0.82
CA SER A 425 -13.74 36.26 0.07
C SER A 425 -13.11 35.28 1.08
N PHE A 426 -13.62 34.06 1.17
CA PHE A 426 -13.11 33.01 2.04
C PHE A 426 -11.66 32.64 1.71
N THR A 427 -11.31 32.52 0.42
CA THR A 427 -9.94 32.21 -0.01
C THR A 427 -8.96 33.30 0.43
N SER A 428 -9.43 34.55 0.55
CA SER A 428 -8.66 35.68 1.08
C SER A 428 -8.53 35.69 2.60
N GLN A 429 -9.37 34.93 3.32
CA GLN A 429 -9.36 34.82 4.79
C GLN A 429 -8.50 33.67 5.32
N VAL A 430 -8.12 32.73 4.44
CA VAL A 430 -7.22 31.62 4.78
C VAL A 430 -5.80 31.95 4.34
N SER A 431 -4.82 31.58 5.16
CA SER A 431 -3.40 31.86 4.93
C SER A 431 -2.70 30.80 4.06
N HIS A 432 -3.47 30.00 3.33
CA HIS A 432 -3.00 28.88 2.53
C HIS A 432 -3.85 28.74 1.28
N GLU A 433 -3.29 28.11 0.26
CA GLU A 433 -3.98 27.88 -0.99
C GLU A 433 -5.08 26.81 -0.83
N VAL A 434 -6.26 27.11 -1.37
CA VAL A 434 -7.39 26.19 -1.41
C VAL A 434 -7.35 25.46 -2.75
N ASP A 435 -7.03 24.16 -2.73
CA ASP A 435 -6.81 23.34 -3.93
C ASP A 435 -8.02 22.46 -4.27
N GLY A 436 -9.14 22.62 -3.56
CA GLY A 436 -10.36 21.87 -3.78
C GLY A 436 -11.34 21.93 -2.61
N LEU A 437 -12.22 20.94 -2.56
CA LEU A 437 -13.23 20.77 -1.50
C LEU A 437 -13.17 19.34 -0.95
N ILE A 438 -13.56 19.19 0.31
CA ILE A 438 -13.81 17.91 0.95
C ILE A 438 -15.26 17.86 1.44
N PHE A 439 -15.95 16.79 1.10
CA PHE A 439 -17.34 16.53 1.48
C PHE A 439 -17.35 15.37 2.47
N GLN A 440 -17.80 15.66 3.68
CA GLN A 440 -17.82 14.73 4.80
C GLN A 440 -19.27 14.33 5.12
N PRO A 441 -19.61 13.04 5.09
CA PRO A 441 -20.92 12.55 5.49
C PRO A 441 -21.12 12.69 7.01
N ILE A 442 -22.38 12.83 7.43
CA ILE A 442 -22.74 13.02 8.86
C ILE A 442 -22.55 11.75 9.71
N GLY A 443 -22.37 10.57 9.09
CA GLY A 443 -22.24 9.29 9.79
C GLY A 443 -21.06 9.18 10.77
N LYS A 444 -20.91 8.00 11.37
CA LYS A 444 -19.80 7.66 12.27
C LYS A 444 -18.45 7.66 11.55
N TYR A 445 -17.37 7.81 12.32
CA TYR A 445 -16.02 7.64 11.81
C TYR A 445 -15.80 6.21 11.28
N ARG A 446 -15.11 6.06 10.16
CA ARG A 446 -14.67 4.76 9.65
C ARG A 446 -13.20 4.84 9.20
N PRO A 447 -12.35 3.89 9.64
CA PRO A 447 -10.96 3.84 9.19
C PRO A 447 -10.84 3.34 7.74
N GLY A 448 -9.70 3.60 7.11
CA GLY A 448 -9.41 3.11 5.77
C GLY A 448 -10.24 3.78 4.67
N ARG A 449 -10.43 3.09 3.54
CA ARG A 449 -11.14 3.64 2.38
C ARG A 449 -12.61 3.93 2.71
N CYS A 450 -13.02 5.19 2.50
CA CYS A 450 -14.38 5.65 2.70
C CYS A 450 -14.97 6.16 1.39
N ASP A 451 -15.78 5.34 0.74
CA ASP A 451 -16.40 5.67 -0.56
C ASP A 451 -17.42 6.82 -0.50
N ASP A 452 -17.82 7.23 0.70
CA ASP A 452 -18.72 8.34 0.97
C ASP A 452 -18.00 9.60 1.46
N ILE A 453 -16.67 9.59 1.68
CA ILE A 453 -15.93 10.84 1.90
C ILE A 453 -15.36 11.28 0.56
N LEU A 454 -15.89 12.37 0.00
CA LEU A 454 -15.60 12.78 -1.37
C LEU A 454 -14.62 13.95 -1.37
N LYS A 455 -13.47 13.78 -2.03
CA LYS A 455 -12.55 14.89 -2.35
C LYS A 455 -12.80 15.36 -3.77
N TRP A 456 -13.02 16.66 -3.93
CA TRP A 456 -13.19 17.28 -5.23
C TRP A 456 -12.05 18.27 -5.46
N LYS A 457 -11.50 18.27 -6.66
CA LYS A 457 -10.53 19.26 -7.14
C LYS A 457 -11.00 19.81 -8.48
N PRO A 458 -10.76 21.11 -8.79
CA PRO A 458 -10.96 21.62 -10.13
C PRO A 458 -10.21 20.76 -11.16
N PRO A 459 -10.82 20.40 -12.31
CA PRO A 459 -10.16 19.59 -13.32
C PRO A 459 -8.82 20.16 -13.80
N SER A 460 -8.67 21.49 -13.81
CA SER A 460 -7.44 22.20 -14.16
C SER A 460 -6.30 22.03 -13.15
N LEU A 461 -6.58 21.62 -11.91
CA LEU A 461 -5.60 21.38 -10.86
C LEU A 461 -5.30 19.88 -10.65
N ASN A 462 -5.86 19.01 -11.50
CA ASN A 462 -5.52 17.59 -11.47
C ASN A 462 -4.19 17.38 -12.20
N SER A 463 -3.16 17.10 -11.42
CA SER A 463 -1.85 16.67 -11.90
C SER A 463 -1.45 15.37 -11.21
N VAL A 464 -0.53 14.65 -11.85
CA VAL A 464 0.17 13.49 -11.30
C VAL A 464 1.63 13.62 -11.70
N ASP A 465 2.53 13.38 -10.75
CA ASP A 465 3.96 13.47 -11.00
C ASP A 465 4.47 12.15 -11.57
N PHE A 466 4.97 12.18 -12.80
CA PHE A 466 5.58 11.02 -13.45
C PHE A 466 7.10 11.10 -13.34
N ARG A 467 7.75 9.94 -13.12
CA ARG A 467 9.20 9.86 -13.33
C ARG A 467 9.49 9.79 -14.82
N LEU A 468 9.87 10.92 -15.42
CA LEU A 468 10.20 10.96 -16.84
C LEU A 468 11.52 10.22 -17.12
N LYS A 469 11.46 9.15 -17.92
CA LYS A 469 12.64 8.44 -18.44
C LYS A 469 12.66 8.50 -19.97
N ILE A 470 13.42 9.44 -20.51
CA ILE A 470 13.64 9.55 -21.96
C ILE A 470 14.69 8.51 -22.37
N SER A 471 14.31 7.58 -23.25
CA SER A 471 15.22 6.56 -23.78
C SER A 471 15.44 6.80 -25.28
N LYS A 472 16.69 7.10 -25.69
CA LYS A 472 17.05 7.16 -27.11
C LYS A 472 17.29 5.74 -27.61
N VAL A 473 16.59 5.36 -28.67
CA VAL A 473 16.81 4.08 -29.37
C VAL A 473 17.54 4.38 -30.67
N GLY A 474 18.71 3.79 -30.87
CA GLY A 474 19.53 3.94 -32.08
C GLY A 474 20.26 2.65 -32.44
N GLY A 475 20.54 2.47 -33.74
CA GLY A 475 21.27 1.35 -34.35
C GLY A 475 21.51 1.60 -35.84
N GLU A 476 22.47 0.91 -36.47
CA GLU A 476 22.70 1.01 -37.92
C GLU A 476 21.44 0.62 -38.70
N GLY A 477 21.03 1.48 -39.65
CA GLY A 477 19.80 1.30 -40.44
C GLY A 477 18.50 1.79 -39.77
N VAL A 478 18.54 2.31 -38.54
CA VAL A 478 17.36 2.85 -37.86
C VAL A 478 17.19 4.34 -38.21
N VAL A 479 16.18 4.65 -39.02
CA VAL A 479 15.73 6.04 -39.22
C VAL A 479 14.95 6.46 -37.97
N ILE A 480 15.34 7.58 -37.35
CA ILE A 480 14.64 8.12 -36.17
C ILE A 480 13.31 8.73 -36.64
N ILE A 481 12.22 7.97 -36.49
CA ILE A 481 10.88 8.44 -36.90
C ILE A 481 10.06 8.96 -35.70
N SER A 482 10.40 8.61 -34.45
CA SER A 482 9.78 9.24 -33.27
C SER A 482 10.54 8.98 -31.96
N GLN A 483 10.51 9.97 -31.06
CA GLN A 483 10.92 9.79 -29.66
C GLN A 483 9.85 8.96 -28.94
N LYS A 484 10.25 7.86 -28.31
CA LYS A 484 9.33 7.03 -27.53
C LYS A 484 9.20 7.61 -26.12
N LEU A 485 8.11 8.33 -25.85
CA LEU A 485 7.74 8.75 -24.50
C LEU A 485 7.19 7.54 -23.74
N THR A 486 7.71 7.26 -22.55
CA THR A 486 7.13 6.29 -21.62
C THR A 486 6.86 7.02 -20.31
N LEU A 487 5.58 7.14 -19.97
CA LEU A 487 5.10 7.68 -18.69
C LEU A 487 5.06 6.51 -17.69
N PHE A 488 5.67 6.68 -16.52
CA PHE A 488 5.75 5.69 -15.43
C PHE A 488 5.05 6.21 -14.19
#